data_AF-A0A7S3X4X0-F1
#
_entry.id   AF-A0A7S3X4X0-F1
#
_cell.length_a   1.000
_cell.length_b   1.000
_cell.length_c   1.000
_cell.angle_alpha   90.00
_cell.angle_beta   90.00
_cell.angle_gamma   90.00
#
_symmetry.space_group_name_H-M   'P 1'
#
loop_
_entity.id
_entity.type
_entity.pdbx_description
1 polymer ?
#
loop_
_entity_poly.entity_id
_entity_poly.type
_entity_poly.pdbx_seq_one_letter_code
_entity_poly.pdbx_strand_id
1 'polypeptide(L)'
;QRSVAAALAAVRFGFEEEYDEPRTGYSLDLALPSSRVAVEVDGPSHFLLPDGQGVRRPNGPTLLKRRLLRAAGWRVTSVPFYEWDGLRSASARQAYLERVVVLPEIEESEVAAAADGAAGGSAE
;
A
#
# COMPACT_ATOMS: atom_id res chain seq x y z
N GLN A 1 7.65 11.67 4.10
CA GLN A 1 7.61 10.77 5.28
C GLN A 1 7.02 11.45 6.52
N ARG A 2 7.69 12.41 7.17
CA ARG A 2 7.20 13.04 8.43
C ARG A 2 5.73 13.51 8.43
N SER A 3 5.26 14.13 7.34
CA SER A 3 3.86 14.56 7.26
C SER A 3 2.85 13.41 7.18
N VAL A 4 3.24 12.28 6.57
CA VAL A 4 2.44 11.05 6.52
C VAL A 4 2.39 10.40 7.90
N ALA A 5 3.54 10.27 8.58
CA ALA A 5 3.62 9.71 9.92
C ALA A 5 2.73 10.47 10.92
N ALA A 6 2.81 11.80 10.92
CA ALA A 6 1.99 12.66 11.79
C ALA A 6 0.48 12.50 11.53
N ALA A 7 0.07 12.41 10.25
CA ALA A 7 -1.33 12.19 9.91
C ALA A 7 -1.79 10.76 10.24
N LEU A 8 -0.93 9.76 10.07
CA LEU A 8 -1.23 8.37 10.40
C LEU A 8 -1.42 8.17 11.90
N ALA A 9 -0.63 8.83 12.73
CA ALA A 9 -0.77 8.80 14.19
C ALA A 9 -2.16 9.26 14.66
N ALA A 10 -2.83 10.13 13.90
CA ALA A 10 -4.20 10.57 14.18
C ALA A 10 -5.28 9.56 13.75
N VAL A 11 -4.95 8.63 12.85
CA VAL A 11 -5.88 7.61 12.32
C VAL A 11 -5.72 6.28 13.07
N ARG A 12 -4.47 5.88 13.34
CA ARG A 12 -4.17 4.61 13.99
C ARG A 12 -2.88 4.73 14.80
N PHE A 13 -3.01 4.48 16.10
CA PHE A 13 -1.87 4.46 17.02
C PHE A 13 -1.04 3.17 16.86
N GLY A 14 0.24 3.25 17.22
CA GLY A 14 1.14 2.10 17.33
C GLY A 14 2.03 1.82 16.12
N PHE A 15 2.01 2.69 15.11
CA PHE A 15 2.99 2.61 14.03
C PHE A 15 4.38 3.02 14.53
N GLU A 16 5.38 2.25 14.12
CA GLU A 16 6.81 2.49 14.30
C GLU A 16 7.38 3.05 12.99
N GLU A 17 8.19 4.10 13.06
CA GLU A 17 8.90 4.66 11.90
C GLU A 17 10.22 3.88 11.66
N GLU A 18 10.61 3.69 10.40
CA GLU A 18 11.90 3.09 10.01
C GLU A 18 12.15 1.71 10.64
N TYR A 19 11.13 0.84 10.64
CA TYR A 19 11.20 -0.49 11.22
C TYR A 19 12.04 -1.44 10.36
N ASP A 20 13.14 -1.95 10.91
CA ASP A 20 13.98 -2.95 10.24
C ASP A 20 13.32 -4.34 10.23
N GLU A 21 13.02 -4.89 9.05
CA GLU A 21 12.49 -6.25 8.90
C GLU A 21 13.64 -7.26 8.70
N PRO A 22 13.99 -8.04 9.73
CA PRO A 22 15.22 -8.84 9.75
C PRO A 22 15.24 -9.95 8.71
N ARG A 23 14.08 -10.45 8.24
CA ARG A 23 14.03 -11.53 7.25
C ARG A 23 14.37 -11.06 5.84
N THR A 24 14.21 -9.76 5.57
CA THR A 24 14.41 -9.19 4.23
C THR A 24 15.60 -8.26 4.18
N GLY A 25 16.05 -7.73 5.32
CA GLY A 25 17.09 -6.72 5.41
C GLY A 25 16.63 -5.32 4.95
N TYR A 26 15.35 -5.15 4.62
CA TYR A 26 14.78 -3.84 4.32
C TYR A 26 14.18 -3.19 5.55
N SER A 27 14.30 -1.86 5.62
CA SER A 27 13.55 -1.03 6.55
C SER A 27 12.20 -0.62 5.95
N LEU A 28 11.15 -0.67 6.76
CA LEU A 28 9.79 -0.24 6.47
C LEU A 28 9.61 1.20 6.97
N ASP A 29 9.15 2.11 6.12
CA ASP A 29 9.03 3.53 6.50
C ASP A 29 8.09 3.73 7.70
N LEU A 30 6.98 2.98 7.72
CA LEU A 30 5.99 2.93 8.80
C LEU A 30 5.48 1.50 8.94
N ALA A 31 5.59 0.90 10.13
CA ALA A 31 5.17 -0.47 10.38
C ALA A 31 4.25 -0.56 11.60
N LEU A 32 3.27 -1.46 11.56
CA LEU A 32 2.51 -1.92 12.72
C LEU A 32 2.79 -3.42 12.91
N PRO A 33 3.89 -3.77 13.61
CA PRO A 33 4.40 -5.15 13.64
C PRO A 33 3.40 -6.17 14.17
N SER A 34 2.59 -5.77 15.16
CA SER A 34 1.55 -6.62 15.77
C SER A 34 0.54 -7.20 14.77
N SER A 35 0.37 -6.56 13.61
CA SER A 35 -0.56 -6.99 12.56
C SER A 35 0.09 -7.12 11.18
N ARG A 36 1.42 -7.04 11.10
CA ARG A 36 2.20 -7.06 9.86
C ARG A 36 1.67 -6.11 8.78
N VAL A 37 1.26 -4.91 9.18
CA VAL A 37 0.85 -3.84 8.25
C VAL A 37 1.99 -2.88 8.07
N ALA A 38 2.27 -2.51 6.83
CA ALA A 38 3.32 -1.57 6.47
C ALA A 38 2.80 -0.50 5.52
N VAL A 39 3.29 0.73 5.70
CA VAL A 39 3.06 1.85 4.79
C VAL A 39 4.41 2.36 4.29
N GLU A 40 4.62 2.28 2.98
CA GLU A 40 5.78 2.83 2.28
C GLU A 40 5.46 4.25 1.79
N VAL A 41 6.29 5.24 2.11
CA VAL A 41 6.10 6.64 1.73
C VAL A 41 6.94 6.96 0.49
N ASP A 42 6.39 6.65 -0.67
CA ASP A 42 7.14 6.69 -1.91
C ASP A 42 7.33 8.11 -2.46
N GLY A 43 8.55 8.63 -2.30
CA GLY A 43 9.02 9.84 -3.00
C GLY A 43 9.19 9.68 -4.52
N PRO A 44 9.49 10.78 -5.25
CA PRO A 44 9.60 10.78 -6.71
C PRO A 44 10.58 9.77 -7.30
N SER A 45 11.70 9.49 -6.62
CA SER A 45 12.72 8.54 -7.05
C SER A 45 12.24 7.10 -7.14
N HIS A 46 11.13 6.74 -6.47
CA HIS A 46 10.55 5.41 -6.47
C HIS A 46 9.71 5.11 -7.72
N PHE A 47 9.49 6.10 -8.58
CA PHE A 47 8.67 5.98 -9.77
C PHE A 47 9.48 6.24 -11.04
N LEU A 48 9.06 5.60 -12.12
CA LEU A 48 9.47 5.98 -13.46
C LEU A 48 8.87 7.34 -13.82
N LEU A 49 9.41 7.96 -14.86
CA LEU A 49 8.78 9.13 -15.46
C LEU A 49 7.34 8.78 -15.89
N PRO A 50 6.40 9.74 -15.82
CA PRO A 50 5.05 9.52 -16.29
C PRO A 50 5.06 9.07 -17.76
N ASP A 51 4.18 8.12 -18.10
CA ASP A 51 3.96 7.77 -19.51
C ASP A 51 3.15 8.85 -20.24
N GLY A 52 2.82 8.61 -21.51
CA GLY A 52 2.04 9.55 -22.33
C GLY A 52 0.64 9.87 -21.79
N GLN A 53 0.16 9.12 -20.80
CA GLN A 53 -1.12 9.32 -20.12
C GLN A 53 -0.95 9.96 -18.73
N GLY A 54 0.28 10.31 -18.34
CA GLY A 54 0.59 10.88 -17.03
C GLY A 54 0.67 9.82 -15.92
N VAL A 55 0.61 8.52 -16.24
CA VAL A 55 0.62 7.46 -15.24
C VAL A 55 2.05 7.19 -14.77
N ARG A 56 2.24 7.18 -13.45
CA ARG A 56 3.52 6.88 -12.80
C ARG A 56 3.53 5.43 -12.32
N ARG A 57 4.48 4.64 -12.80
CA ARG A 57 4.69 3.25 -12.35
C ARG A 57 5.87 3.18 -11.37
N PRO A 58 5.79 2.37 -10.30
CA PRO A 58 6.94 2.12 -9.44
C PRO A 58 8.11 1.53 -10.24
N ASN A 59 9.34 1.87 -9.85
CA ASN A 59 10.54 1.34 -10.50
C ASN A 59 10.88 -0.08 -10.01
N GLY A 60 11.91 -0.70 -10.63
CA GLY A 60 12.35 -2.05 -10.30
C GLY A 60 12.72 -2.25 -8.81
N PRO A 61 13.60 -1.41 -8.22
CA PRO A 61 13.94 -1.47 -6.81
C PRO A 61 12.72 -1.40 -5.87
N THR A 62 11.79 -0.48 -6.11
CA THR A 62 10.56 -0.34 -5.31
C THR A 62 9.69 -1.59 -5.42
N LEU A 63 9.51 -2.15 -6.62
CA LEU A 63 8.75 -3.39 -6.81
C LEU A 63 9.43 -4.58 -6.13
N LEU A 64 10.76 -4.68 -6.19
CA LEU A 64 11.52 -5.74 -5.54
C LEU A 64 11.36 -5.71 -4.02
N LYS A 65 11.56 -4.54 -3.40
CA LYS A 65 11.37 -4.34 -1.95
C LYS A 65 9.98 -4.81 -1.53
N ARG A 66 8.92 -4.33 -2.20
CA ARG A 66 7.52 -4.69 -1.89
C ARG A 66 7.26 -6.19 -2.04
N ARG A 67 7.78 -6.84 -3.08
CA ARG A 67 7.63 -8.30 -3.27
C ARG A 67 8.27 -9.09 -2.14
N LEU A 68 9.47 -8.71 -1.72
CA LEU A 68 10.20 -9.39 -0.64
C LEU A 68 9.51 -9.19 0.72
N LEU A 69 9.03 -7.98 1.01
CA LEU A 69 8.25 -7.69 2.22
C LEU A 69 6.93 -8.47 2.26
N ARG A 70 6.20 -8.53 1.13
CA ARG A 70 4.97 -9.34 1.02
C ARG A 70 5.25 -10.83 1.21
N ALA A 71 6.32 -11.34 0.60
CA ALA A 71 6.77 -12.72 0.83
C ALA A 71 7.17 -13.00 2.29
N ALA A 72 7.62 -11.97 3.03
CA ALA A 72 7.86 -12.04 4.46
C ALA A 72 6.58 -11.92 5.32
N GLY A 73 5.40 -11.83 4.69
CA GLY A 73 4.09 -11.80 5.34
C GLY A 73 3.60 -10.40 5.69
N TRP A 74 4.21 -9.35 5.14
CA TRP A 74 3.73 -7.98 5.33
C TRP A 74 2.65 -7.60 4.33
N ARG A 75 1.59 -6.98 4.83
CA ARG A 75 0.65 -6.24 4.00
C ARG A 75 1.20 -4.84 3.78
N VAL A 76 1.82 -4.63 2.61
CA VAL A 76 2.51 -3.39 2.25
C VAL A 76 1.61 -2.53 1.37
N THR A 77 1.24 -1.36 1.88
CA THR A 77 0.55 -0.31 1.11
C THR A 77 1.51 0.85 0.81
N SER A 78 1.32 1.50 -0.33
CA SER A 78 2.13 2.62 -0.79
C SER A 78 1.36 3.93 -0.60
N VAL A 79 2.05 4.99 -0.19
CA VAL A 79 1.58 6.38 -0.21
C VAL A 79 2.44 7.15 -1.21
N PRO A 80 2.03 7.26 -2.48
CA PRO A 80 2.78 7.98 -3.49
C PRO A 80 2.80 9.48 -3.22
N PHE A 81 3.97 10.13 -3.42
CA PHE A 81 4.12 11.58 -3.20
C PHE A 81 3.06 12.40 -3.97
N TYR A 82 2.75 12.03 -5.21
CA TYR A 82 1.83 12.79 -6.06
C TYR A 82 0.37 12.70 -5.60
N GLU A 83 -0.03 11.60 -4.98
CA GLU A 83 -1.35 11.49 -4.36
C GLU A 83 -1.37 12.31 -3.07
N TRP A 84 -0.35 12.14 -2.23
CA TRP A 84 -0.24 12.82 -0.94
C TRP A 84 -0.20 14.35 -1.07
N ASP A 85 0.62 14.86 -1.99
CA ASP A 85 0.79 16.29 -2.24
C ASP A 85 -0.45 16.92 -2.88
N GLY A 86 -1.27 16.10 -3.56
CA GLY A 86 -2.58 16.49 -4.08
C GLY A 86 -3.62 16.76 -2.99
N LEU A 87 -3.45 16.23 -1.78
CA LEU A 87 -4.39 16.38 -0.66
C LEU A 87 -4.15 17.71 0.07
N ARG A 88 -5.14 18.61 -0.01
CA ARG A 88 -5.04 19.99 0.47
C ARG A 88 -5.50 20.20 1.92
N SER A 89 -6.22 19.27 2.53
CA SER A 89 -6.71 19.38 3.91
C SER A 89 -6.26 18.21 4.79
N ALA A 90 -6.23 18.45 6.10
CA ALA A 90 -5.95 17.40 7.08
C ALA A 90 -7.00 16.28 7.03
N SER A 91 -8.28 16.63 6.88
CA SER A 91 -9.37 15.66 6.75
C SER A 91 -9.24 14.79 5.49
N ALA A 92 -8.82 15.36 4.35
CA ALA A 92 -8.60 14.59 3.13
C ALA A 92 -7.42 13.61 3.28
N ARG A 93 -6.36 14.04 3.99
CA ARG A 93 -5.22 13.18 4.33
C ARG A 93 -5.60 12.05 5.27
N GLN A 94 -6.42 12.31 6.29
CA GLN A 94 -6.94 11.29 7.19
C GLN A 94 -7.80 10.27 6.44
N ALA A 95 -8.79 10.73 5.68
CA ALA A 95 -9.67 9.85 4.89
C ALA A 95 -8.91 9.04 3.81
N TYR A 96 -7.80 9.58 3.29
CA TYR A 96 -6.90 8.82 2.43
C TYR A 96 -6.20 7.70 3.20
N LEU A 97 -5.57 8.01 4.34
CA LEU A 97 -4.85 7.03 5.16
C LEU A 97 -5.77 5.95 5.75
N GLU A 98 -6.99 6.30 6.12
CA GLU A 98 -8.01 5.33 6.56
C GLU A 98 -8.25 4.27 5.48
N ARG A 99 -8.44 4.68 4.22
CA ARG A 99 -8.62 3.73 3.11
C ARG A 99 -7.38 2.86 2.87
N VAL A 100 -6.19 3.45 2.98
CA VAL A 100 -4.89 2.79 2.74
C VAL A 100 -4.53 1.77 3.83
N VAL A 101 -4.95 2.01 5.08
CA VAL A 101 -4.50 1.26 6.27
C VAL A 101 -5.57 0.31 6.83
N VAL A 102 -6.86 0.65 6.65
CA VAL A 102 -7.99 -0.10 7.24
C VAL A 102 -8.55 -1.13 6.28
N LEU A 103 -8.53 -0.90 4.97
CA LEU A 103 -9.15 -1.84 4.03
C LEU A 103 -8.33 -3.14 3.96
N PRO A 104 -8.94 -4.33 4.16
CA PRO A 104 -8.34 -5.57 3.66
C PRO A 104 -8.16 -5.39 2.14
N GLU A 105 -7.01 -5.79 1.60
CA GLU A 105 -6.94 -6.03 0.16
C GLU A 105 -8.06 -7.06 -0.10
N ILE A 106 -9.08 -6.69 -0.86
CA ILE A 106 -9.95 -7.70 -1.46
C ILE A 106 -8.98 -8.51 -2.31
N GLU A 107 -8.69 -9.73 -1.88
CA GLU A 107 -7.85 -10.62 -2.64
C GLU A 107 -8.48 -10.78 -4.02
N GLU A 108 -7.68 -10.62 -5.08
CA GLU A 108 -8.11 -10.91 -6.47
C GLU A 108 -8.63 -12.36 -6.63
N SER A 109 -8.49 -13.20 -5.61
CA SER A 109 -9.02 -14.56 -5.50
C SER A 109 -10.57 -14.63 -5.43
N GLU A 110 -11.27 -13.63 -4.88
CA GLU A 110 -12.74 -13.64 -4.78
C GLU A 110 -13.45 -13.26 -6.10
N VAL A 111 -12.79 -12.46 -6.95
CA VAL A 111 -13.36 -12.08 -8.26
C VAL A 111 -13.29 -13.24 -9.25
N ALA A 112 -12.28 -14.11 -9.15
CA ALA A 112 -12.18 -15.31 -9.97
C ALA A 112 -13.24 -16.37 -9.61
N ALA A 113 -13.53 -16.55 -8.32
CA ALA A 113 -14.54 -17.52 -7.86
C ALA A 113 -15.98 -17.15 -8.25
N ALA A 114 -16.29 -15.85 -8.37
CA ALA A 114 -17.60 -15.38 -8.81
C ALA A 114 -17.85 -15.56 -10.32
N ALA A 115 -16.80 -15.65 -11.14
CA ALA A 115 -16.90 -15.85 -12.58
C ALA A 115 -17.15 -17.32 -12.97
N ASP A 116 -16.70 -18.27 -12.15
CA ASP A 116 -16.77 -19.71 -12.46
C ASP A 116 -18.14 -20.34 -12.12
N GLY A 117 -18.99 -19.63 -11.36
CA GLY A 117 -20.33 -20.10 -10.98
C GLY A 117 -21.45 -19.83 -11.99
N ALA A 118 -21.19 -19.10 -13.08
CA ALA A 118 -22.23 -18.65 -14.02
C ALA A 118 -22.38 -19.53 -15.29
N ALA A 119 -21.56 -20.57 -15.45
CA ALA A 119 -21.59 -21.46 -16.61
C ALA A 119 -21.99 -22.90 -16.23
N GLY A 120 -23.21 -23.08 -15.73
CA GLY A 120 -23.71 -24.42 -15.40
C GLY A 120 -25.23 -24.49 -15.34
N GLY A 121 -25.87 -24.76 -16.47
CA GLY A 121 -27.25 -25.26 -16.47
C GLY A 121 -28.15 -24.74 -17.60
N SER A 122 -27.92 -25.23 -18.82
CA SER A 122 -28.99 -25.42 -19.80
C SER A 122 -29.05 -26.91 -20.12
N ALA A 123 -30.10 -27.58 -19.66
CA ALA A 123 -30.68 -28.79 -20.26
C ALA A 123 -31.83 -29.29 -19.38
N GLU A 124 -33.07 -28.92 -19.73
CA GLU A 124 -34.14 -29.84 -20.17
C GLU A 124 -35.36 -29.05 -20.64
#